data_AF-A0A1X2AF74-F1
#
_entry.id   AF-A0A1X2AF74-F1
#
_cell.length_a   1.000
_cell.length_b   1.000
_cell.length_c   1.000
_cell.angle_alpha   90.00
_cell.angle_beta   90.00
_cell.angle_gamma   90.00
#
_symmetry.space_group_name_H-M   'P 1'
#
loop_
_entity.id
_entity.type
_entity.pdbx_description
1 polymer ?
#
loop_
_entity_poly.entity_id
_entity_poly.type
_entity_poly.pdbx_seq_one_letter_code
_entity_poly.pdbx_strand_id
1 'polypeptide(L)' 'MDLTIAIDEHGGRTHAKAELHWGSAHLAGIGIAYRHPADALARDAGPGLATARALSDLAEQVGRLSRVGA' A
#
# COMPACT_ATOMS: atom_id res chain seq x y z
N MET A 1 18.16 2.08 1.72
CA MET A 1 16.73 1.77 1.89
C MET A 1 15.99 2.70 0.97
N ASP A 2 15.17 2.16 0.08
CA ASP A 2 14.28 2.93 -0.78
C ASP A 2 12.85 2.41 -0.64
N LEU A 3 11.89 3.33 -0.70
CA LEU A 3 10.46 3.05 -0.68
C LEU A 3 9.84 3.71 -1.91
N THR A 4 9.23 2.91 -2.75
CA THR A 4 8.47 3.38 -3.92
C THR A 4 7.00 3.05 -3.74
N ILE A 5 6.12 4.00 -4.06
CA ILE A 5 4.68 3.79 -4.02
C ILE A 5 4.14 3.99 -5.43
N ALA A 6 3.57 2.93 -6.00
CA ALA A 6 2.84 2.98 -7.25
C ALA A 6 1.35 2.99 -6.96
N ILE A 7 0.61 3.89 -7.59
CA ILE A 7 -0.84 4.00 -7.49
C ILE A 7 -1.43 3.82 -8.89
N ASP A 8 -2.39 2.91 -9.01
CA ASP A 8 -3.16 2.67 -10.22
C ASP A 8 -4.65 2.86 -9.92
N GLU A 9 -5.36 3.57 -10.79
CA GLU A 9 -6.78 3.85 -10.64
C GLU A 9 -7.55 3.35 -11.86
N HIS A 10 -8.41 2.35 -11.65
CA HIS A 10 -9.22 1.79 -12.71
C HIS A 10 -10.59 1.34 -12.21
N GLY A 11 -11.65 1.67 -12.97
CA GLY A 11 -13.00 1.18 -12.71
C GLY A 11 -13.60 1.51 -11.33
N GLY A 12 -13.23 2.66 -10.74
CA GLY A 12 -13.67 3.04 -9.38
C GLY A 12 -12.91 2.37 -8.24
N ARG A 13 -11.84 1.63 -8.55
CA ARG A 13 -10.89 1.08 -7.58
C ARG A 13 -9.55 1.80 -7.71
N THR A 14 -8.97 2.11 -6.57
CA THR A 14 -7.60 2.59 -6.45
C THR A 14 -6.77 1.49 -5.83
N HIS A 15 -5.72 1.08 -6.53
CA HIS A 15 -4.75 0.09 -6.12
C HIS A 15 -3.44 0.81 -5.78
N ALA A 16 -2.84 0.49 -4.65
CA ALA A 16 -1.54 1.00 -4.26
C ALA A 16 -0.61 -0.18 -3.95
N LYS A 17 0.63 -0.07 -4.41
CA LYS A 17 1.71 -1.00 -4.12
C LYS A 17 2.87 -0.21 -3.51
N ALA A 18 3.26 -0.58 -2.30
CA ALA A 18 4.40 -0.01 -1.60
C ALA A 18 5.55 -1.01 -1.64
N GLU A 19 6.62 -0.70 -2.39
CA GLU A 19 7.80 -1.55 -2.53
C GLU A 19 8.95 -0.99 -1.71
N LEU A 20 9.49 -1.82 -0.84
CA LEU A 20 10.59 -1.49 0.04
C LEU A 20 11.78 -2.39 -0.26
N HIS A 21 12.91 -1.78 -0.58
CA HIS A 21 14.20 -2.47 -0.58
C HIS A 21 14.95 -2.13 0.71
N TRP A 22 15.25 -3.17 1.49
CA TRP A 22 15.98 -3.09 2.75
C TRP A 22 17.11 -4.13 2.77
N GLY A 23 18.33 -3.67 2.49
CA GLY A 23 19.48 -4.56 2.41
C GLY A 23 19.29 -5.55 1.27
N SER A 24 19.30 -6.86 1.57
CA SER A 24 18.98 -7.93 0.62
C SER A 24 17.50 -8.30 0.57
N ALA A 25 16.65 -7.71 1.42
CA ALA A 25 15.23 -7.99 1.46
C ALA A 25 14.46 -7.03 0.53
N HIS A 26 13.53 -7.60 -0.23
CA HIS A 26 12.54 -6.87 -1.02
C HIS A 26 11.16 -7.25 -0.51
N LEU A 27 10.42 -6.26 -0.01
CA LEU A 27 9.05 -6.42 0.49
C LEU A 27 8.10 -5.57 -0.34
N ALA A 28 6.89 -6.06 -0.53
CA ALA A 28 5.86 -5.36 -1.28
C ALA A 28 4.52 -5.44 -0.53
N GLY A 29 4.06 -4.30 -0.03
CA GLY A 29 2.74 -4.15 0.57
C GLY A 29 1.69 -3.77 -0.47
N ILE A 30 0.49 -4.32 -0.35
CA ILE A 30 -0.63 -4.06 -1.27
C ILE A 30 -1.80 -3.43 -0.53
N GLY A 31 -2.38 -2.40 -1.13
CA GLY A 31 -3.58 -1.74 -0.64
C GLY A 31 -4.57 -1.49 -1.75
N ILE A 32 -5.85 -1.72 -1.47
CA ILE A 32 -6.93 -1.44 -2.43
C ILE A 32 -7.97 -0.59 -1.71
N ALA A 33 -8.41 0.48 -2.34
CA ALA A 33 -9.57 1.26 -1.94
C ALA A 33 -10.62 1.19 -3.06
N TYR A 34 -11.88 0.97 -2.68
CA TYR A 34 -12.98 1.08 -3.62
C TYR A 34 -13.74 2.36 -3.30
N ARG A 35 -14.08 3.10 -4.34
CA ARG A 35 -14.98 4.24 -4.25
C ARG A 35 -16.28 3.84 -4.93
N HIS A 36 -17.35 3.69 -4.16
CA HIS A 36 -18.64 3.44 -4.75
C HIS A 36 -19.07 4.69 -5.53
N PRO A 37 -19.70 4.58 -6.72
CA PRO A 37 -20.12 5.74 -7.50
C PRO A 37 -21.17 6.63 -6.80
N ALA A 38 -21.88 6.07 -5.81
CA ALA A 38 -22.79 6.83 -4.94
C ALA A 38 -22.07 7.49 -3.74
N ASP A 39 -20.78 7.21 -3.52
CA ASP A 39 -20.02 7.82 -2.43
C ASP A 39 -19.64 9.25 -2.80
N ALA A 40 -20.09 10.21 -1.98
CA ALA A 40 -19.67 11.60 -2.03
C ALA A 40 -18.22 11.82 -1.54
N LEU A 41 -17.41 10.75 -1.42
CA LEU A 41 -16.00 10.88 -1.07
C LEU A 41 -15.27 11.73 -2.12
N ALA A 42 -14.39 12.62 -1.65
CA ALA A 42 -13.53 13.42 -2.50
C ALA A 42 -12.74 12.51 -3.47
N ARG A 43 -12.50 12.97 -4.70
CA ARG A 43 -11.77 12.19 -5.72
C ARG A 43 -10.42 11.67 -5.22
N ASP A 44 -9.77 12.42 -4.33
CA ASP A 44 -8.41 12.14 -3.87
C ASP A 44 -8.36 11.21 -2.64
N ALA A 45 -9.51 10.82 -2.07
CA ALA A 45 -9.54 9.97 -0.89
C ALA A 45 -9.22 8.49 -1.18
N GLY A 46 -9.48 8.02 -2.41
CA GLY A 46 -9.15 6.66 -2.86
C GLY A 46 -7.64 6.38 -2.84
N PRO A 47 -6.82 7.21 -3.50
CA PRO A 47 -5.35 7.13 -3.46
C PRO A 47 -4.78 7.12 -2.04
N GLY A 48 -5.23 8.04 -1.19
CA GLY A 48 -4.78 8.12 0.20
C GLY A 48 -5.08 6.84 0.99
N LEU A 49 -6.31 6.33 0.88
CA LEU A 49 -6.72 5.13 1.60
C LEU A 49 -6.04 3.86 1.09
N ALA A 50 -5.89 3.71 -0.23
CA ALA A 50 -5.17 2.59 -0.82
C ALA A 50 -3.70 2.61 -0.38
N THR A 51 -3.06 3.78 -0.40
CA THR A 51 -1.69 3.96 0.05
C THR A 51 -1.53 3.59 1.53
N ALA A 52 -2.42 4.07 2.40
CA ALA A 52 -2.40 3.73 3.82
C ALA A 52 -2.49 2.21 4.05
N ARG A 53 -3.36 1.52 3.30
CA ARG A 53 -3.50 0.06 3.36
C ARG A 53 -2.22 -0.66 2.90
N ALA A 54 -1.60 -0.20 1.80
CA ALA A 54 -0.35 -0.76 1.29
C ALA A 54 0.79 -0.61 2.30
N LEU A 55 0.87 0.54 2.98
CA LEU A 55 1.88 0.79 4.01
C LEU A 55 1.64 -0.04 5.28
N SER A 56 0.38 -0.24 5.69
CA SER A 56 0.06 -1.11 6.82
C SER A 56 0.45 -2.57 6.56
N ASP A 57 0.13 -3.10 5.37
CA ASP A 57 0.54 -4.45 4.98
C ASP A 57 2.07 -4.58 4.95
N LEU A 58 2.77 -3.58 4.38
CA LEU A 58 4.22 -3.54 4.38
C LEU A 58 4.81 -3.50 5.81
N ALA A 59 4.20 -2.73 6.72
CA ALA A 59 4.63 -2.65 8.12
C ALA A 59 4.50 -4.00 8.85
N GLU A 60 3.40 -4.74 8.60
CA GLU A 60 3.26 -6.10 9.13
C GLU A 60 4.32 -7.05 8.59
N GLN A 61 4.62 -6.98 7.29
CA GLN A 61 5.67 -7.80 6.67
C GLN A 61 7.05 -7.52 7.27
N VAL A 62 7.42 -6.25 7.43
CA VAL A 62 8.67 -5.84 8.09
C VAL A 62 8.70 -6.34 9.53
N GLY A 63 7.60 -6.20 10.28
CA GLY A 63 7.50 -6.68 11.65
C GLY A 63 7.71 -8.19 11.77
N ARG A 64 7.21 -8.99 10.82
CA ARG A 64 7.48 -10.43 10.74
C ARG A 64 8.94 -10.72 10.43
N LEU A 65 9.53 -10.02 9.46
CA LEU A 65 10.94 -10.20 9.08
C LEU A 65 11.88 -9.91 10.27
N SER A 66 11.65 -8.83 10.99
CA SER A 66 12.46 -8.43 12.15
C SER A 66 12.37 -9.39 13.32
N ARG A 67 11.30 -10.19 13.42
CA ARG A 67 11.16 -11.24 14.46
C ARG A 67 11.84 -12.57 14.08
N VAL A 68 12.10 -12.81 12.81
CA VAL A 68 12.78 -14.03 12.32
C VAL A 68 14.31 -13.91 12.42
N GLY A 69 14.83 -12.68 12.49
CA GLY A 69 16.26 -12.40 12.66
C GLY A 69 16.74 -12.18 14.10
N ALA A 70 15.88 -12.37 15.11
CA ALA A 70 16.19 -12.17 16.54
C ALA A 70 16.36 -13.51 17.28
#